data_AF-A0A1A1W017-F1
#
_entry.id   AF-A0A1A1W017-F1
#
_cell.length_a   1.000
_cell.length_b   1.000
_cell.length_c   1.000
_cell.angle_alpha   90.00
_cell.angle_beta   90.00
_cell.angle_gamma   90.00
#
_symmetry.space_group_name_H-M   'P 1'
#
loop_
_entity.id
_entity.type
_entity.pdbx_description
1 polymer ?
#
loop_
_entity_poly.entity_id
_entity_poly.type
_entity_poly.pdbx_seq_one_letter_code
_entity_poly.pdbx_strand_id
1 'polypeptide(L)'
;MGIRRSAAGLLAAAMLTTSAPVQVAFATVGKGPCGANALCANAPAPDGGDQAAAERVIIDGYIKKQVGCTPTMPPNPVSIAWDPPGFTPGVGGSGVIHDANPALGGQYRADYVAGRWHIEYLYC
;
A
#
# COMPACT_ATOMS: atom_id res chain seq x y z
N MET A 1 52.85 -7.31 55.50
CA MET A 1 51.61 -8.12 55.51
C MET A 1 51.18 -8.34 54.05
N GLY A 2 51.20 -9.59 53.55
CA GLY A 2 50.61 -10.06 52.27
C GLY A 2 51.38 -9.69 50.98
N ILE A 3 52.04 -10.53 50.14
CA ILE A 3 51.86 -11.90 49.58
C ILE A 3 51.27 -11.91 48.13
N ARG A 4 52.06 -12.50 47.19
CA ARG A 4 51.75 -13.23 45.92
C ARG A 4 51.26 -12.41 44.70
N ARG A 5 51.98 -12.43 43.56
CA ARG A 5 52.04 -13.42 42.44
C ARG A 5 50.70 -13.65 41.73
N SER A 6 50.63 -13.35 40.42
CA SER A 6 49.90 -14.08 39.34
C SER A 6 50.15 -13.32 38.02
N ALA A 7 50.68 -13.90 36.94
CA ALA A 7 50.23 -14.99 36.07
C ALA A 7 49.31 -14.53 34.91
N ALA A 8 49.81 -14.79 33.70
CA ALA A 8 49.17 -15.09 32.42
C ALA A 8 47.69 -14.73 32.16
N GLY A 9 47.45 -14.19 30.97
CA GLY A 9 46.13 -14.25 30.32
C GLY A 9 46.13 -13.59 28.94
N LEU A 10 46.32 -14.38 27.88
CA LEU A 10 45.83 -14.05 26.54
C LEU A 10 44.31 -13.82 26.64
N LEU A 11 43.80 -12.76 26.00
CA LEU A 11 42.37 -12.67 25.69
C LEU A 11 42.15 -12.39 24.21
N ALA A 12 41.29 -13.24 23.67
CA ALA A 12 40.87 -13.39 22.29
C ALA A 12 40.03 -12.21 21.78
N ALA A 13 39.95 -12.15 20.46
CA ALA A 13 39.14 -11.25 19.67
C ALA A 13 37.64 -11.29 20.02
N ALA A 14 36.99 -10.14 19.89
CA ALA A 14 35.59 -10.05 19.54
C ALA A 14 35.38 -8.77 18.70
N MET A 15 35.19 -8.93 17.39
CA MET A 15 34.70 -7.86 16.54
C MET A 15 33.23 -7.64 16.89
N LEU A 16 32.93 -6.54 17.58
CA LEU A 16 31.55 -6.09 17.77
C LEU A 16 31.16 -5.27 16.55
N THR A 17 30.33 -5.86 15.69
CA THR A 17 29.59 -5.15 14.65
C THR A 17 28.67 -4.13 15.32
N THR A 18 29.03 -2.86 15.28
CA THR A 18 28.17 -1.76 15.72
C THR A 18 27.00 -1.64 14.74
N SER A 19 25.85 -2.19 15.11
CA SER A 19 24.57 -1.89 14.48
C SER A 19 24.25 -0.41 14.63
N ALA A 20 24.39 0.35 13.53
CA ALA A 20 23.95 1.74 13.51
C ALA A 20 22.41 1.79 13.58
N PRO A 21 21.80 2.64 14.43
CA PRO A 21 20.38 2.89 14.34
C PRO A 21 20.10 3.68 13.06
N VAL A 22 19.31 3.11 12.15
CA VAL A 22 18.70 3.86 11.04
C VAL A 22 17.75 4.86 11.68
N GLN A 23 18.19 6.11 11.83
CA GLN A 23 17.34 7.20 12.25
C GLN A 23 16.41 7.55 11.09
N VAL A 24 15.17 7.07 11.15
CA VAL A 24 14.10 7.53 10.28
C VAL A 24 13.75 8.95 10.71
N ALA A 25 14.27 9.93 10.00
CA ALA A 25 13.86 11.32 10.15
C ALA A 25 12.40 11.44 9.68
N PHE A 26 11.46 11.58 10.61
CA PHE A 26 10.12 12.03 10.27
C PHE A 26 10.23 13.49 9.81
N ALA A 27 10.14 13.71 8.50
CA ALA A 27 10.07 15.05 7.96
C ALA A 27 8.77 15.71 8.45
N THR A 28 8.89 16.77 9.25
CA THR A 28 7.81 17.74 9.46
C THR A 28 7.47 18.37 8.12
N VAL A 29 6.42 17.85 7.46
CA VAL A 29 5.93 18.38 6.19
C VAL A 29 5.23 19.72 6.45
N GLY A 30 5.88 20.78 5.95
CA GLY A 30 5.37 22.14 5.96
C GLY A 30 4.07 22.27 5.15
N LYS A 31 3.16 23.08 5.68
CA LYS A 31 1.89 23.45 5.06
C LYS A 31 2.17 24.44 3.92
N GLY A 32 2.30 23.94 2.69
CA GLY A 32 2.44 24.77 1.48
C GLY A 32 1.21 24.60 0.56
N PRO A 33 0.66 25.69 -0.03
CA PRO A 33 -0.46 25.59 -0.95
C PRO A 33 0.02 25.05 -2.32
N CYS A 34 -0.65 24.01 -2.82
CA CYS A 34 -0.38 23.41 -4.12
C CYS A 34 -0.69 24.40 -5.25
N GLY A 35 0.28 24.63 -6.15
CA GLY A 35 0.11 25.44 -7.36
C GLY A 35 -0.76 24.73 -8.41
N ALA A 36 -1.39 25.52 -9.28
CA ALA A 36 -2.53 25.17 -10.12
C ALA A 36 -2.36 24.02 -11.15
N ASN A 37 -1.23 23.32 -11.22
CA ASN A 37 -0.96 22.30 -12.24
C ASN A 37 -0.24 21.04 -11.71
N ALA A 38 -0.32 20.73 -10.42
CA ALA A 38 0.26 19.49 -9.88
C ALA A 38 -0.79 18.65 -9.15
N LEU A 39 -0.89 17.37 -9.51
CA LEU A 39 -1.55 16.33 -8.73
C LEU A 39 -0.73 16.12 -7.45
N CYS A 40 -1.01 16.92 -6.43
CA CYS A 40 -0.39 16.73 -5.13
C CYS A 40 -0.77 15.35 -4.60
N ALA A 41 0.23 14.54 -4.26
CA ALA A 41 0.03 13.34 -3.48
C ALA A 41 -0.55 13.76 -2.13
N ASN A 42 -1.86 13.59 -1.97
CA ASN A 42 -2.51 13.72 -0.68
C ASN A 42 -1.81 12.74 0.27
N ALA A 43 -1.38 13.24 1.43
CA ALA A 43 -0.81 12.38 2.47
C ALA A 43 -1.80 11.24 2.76
N PRO A 44 -1.32 9.99 2.96
CA PRO A 44 -2.21 8.85 3.17
C PRO A 44 -3.13 9.11 4.35
N ALA A 45 -4.41 8.75 4.22
CA ALA A 45 -5.29 8.72 5.37
C ALA A 45 -4.67 7.79 6.45
N PRO A 46 -4.82 8.12 7.75
CA PRO A 46 -4.10 7.45 8.85
C PRO A 46 -4.30 5.92 8.91
N ASP A 47 -5.28 5.37 8.19
CA ASP A 47 -5.60 3.94 8.18
C ASP A 47 -5.34 3.24 6.83
N GLY A 48 -4.65 3.88 5.87
CA GLY A 48 -4.33 3.27 4.56
C GLY A 48 -5.55 3.00 3.66
N GLY A 49 -6.74 3.42 4.09
CA GLY A 49 -8.00 3.34 3.36
C GLY A 49 -8.29 4.60 2.55
N ASP A 50 -7.31 5.21 1.89
CA ASP A 50 -7.59 6.30 0.95
C ASP A 50 -8.01 5.77 -0.42
N GLN A 51 -8.48 6.66 -1.29
CA GLN A 51 -8.94 6.26 -2.62
C GLN A 51 -7.83 5.64 -3.48
N ALA A 52 -6.58 6.10 -3.36
CA ALA A 52 -5.47 5.54 -4.12
C ALA A 52 -5.15 4.10 -3.68
N ALA A 53 -5.27 3.81 -2.39
CA ALA A 53 -5.18 2.45 -1.88
C ALA A 53 -6.37 1.59 -2.34
N ALA A 54 -7.59 2.15 -2.37
CA ALA A 54 -8.76 1.46 -2.90
C ALA A 54 -8.55 1.06 -4.36
N GLU A 55 -8.11 1.99 -5.21
CA GLU A 55 -7.84 1.74 -6.63
C GLU A 55 -6.82 0.61 -6.83
N ARG A 56 -5.73 0.61 -6.05
CA ARG A 56 -4.73 -0.46 -6.09
C ARG A 56 -5.31 -1.84 -5.75
N VAL A 57 -6.11 -1.92 -4.67
CA VAL A 57 -6.71 -3.19 -4.23
C VAL A 57 -7.79 -3.67 -5.21
N ILE A 58 -8.57 -2.75 -5.78
CA ILE A 58 -9.56 -3.04 -6.81
C ILE A 58 -8.89 -3.61 -8.07
N ILE A 59 -7.77 -3.04 -8.53
CA ILE A 59 -7.02 -3.54 -9.70
C ILE A 59 -6.46 -4.94 -9.44
N ASP A 60 -5.82 -5.16 -8.29
CA ASP A 60 -5.23 -6.47 -7.94
C ASP A 60 -6.31 -7.57 -7.87
N GLY A 61 -7.44 -7.27 -7.22
CA GLY A 61 -8.56 -8.22 -7.17
C GLY A 61 -9.20 -8.45 -8.54
N TYR A 62 -9.25 -7.44 -9.42
CA TYR A 62 -9.79 -7.55 -10.78
C TYR A 62 -8.95 -8.52 -11.61
N ILE A 63 -7.62 -8.36 -11.58
CA ILE A 63 -6.69 -9.25 -12.29
C ILE A 63 -6.90 -10.70 -11.83
N LYS A 64 -6.99 -10.92 -10.51
CA LYS A 64 -7.24 -12.26 -9.94
C LYS A 64 -8.59 -12.83 -10.36
N LYS A 65 -9.65 -12.02 -10.32
CA LYS A 65 -11.01 -12.40 -10.73
C LYS A 65 -11.05 -12.80 -12.20
N GLN A 66 -10.36 -12.05 -13.07
CA GLN A 66 -10.37 -12.29 -14.50
C GLN A 66 -9.68 -13.58 -14.92
N VAL A 67 -8.61 -13.98 -14.23
CA VAL A 67 -8.00 -15.31 -14.45
C VAL A 67 -9.05 -16.43 -14.28
N GLY A 68 -10.03 -16.24 -13.39
CA GLY A 68 -11.14 -17.18 -13.18
C GLY A 68 -12.27 -17.07 -14.21
N CYS A 69 -12.75 -15.86 -14.54
CA CYS A 69 -13.88 -15.70 -15.47
C CYS A 69 -13.44 -15.87 -16.95
N THR A 70 -12.25 -15.40 -17.33
CA THR A 70 -11.80 -15.29 -18.74
C THR A 70 -10.33 -15.75 -18.93
N PRO A 71 -10.02 -17.05 -18.74
CA PRO A 71 -8.64 -17.54 -18.72
C PRO A 71 -7.86 -17.36 -20.04
N THR A 72 -8.55 -17.16 -21.16
CA THR A 72 -7.95 -16.93 -22.48
C THR A 72 -7.79 -15.44 -22.83
N MET A 73 -8.33 -14.53 -22.02
CA MET A 73 -8.30 -13.10 -22.24
C MET A 73 -7.53 -12.43 -21.10
N PRO A 74 -6.23 -12.13 -21.28
CA PRO A 74 -5.44 -11.54 -20.21
C PRO A 74 -5.98 -10.14 -19.85
N PRO A 75 -6.20 -9.84 -18.55
CA PRO A 75 -6.66 -8.53 -18.12
C PRO A 75 -5.58 -7.47 -18.30
N ASN A 76 -5.99 -6.27 -18.73
CA ASN A 76 -5.14 -5.09 -18.84
C ASN A 76 -5.93 -3.84 -18.40
N PRO A 77 -6.15 -3.66 -17.07
CA PRO A 77 -6.92 -2.52 -16.56
C PRO A 77 -6.18 -1.21 -16.83
N VAL A 78 -6.89 -0.25 -17.43
CA VAL A 78 -6.33 1.07 -17.81
C VAL A 78 -6.75 2.17 -16.86
N SER A 79 -7.96 2.09 -16.31
CA SER A 79 -8.48 3.10 -15.38
C SER A 79 -9.62 2.56 -14.52
N ILE A 80 -9.85 3.27 -13.42
CA ILE A 80 -11.02 3.13 -12.57
C ILE A 80 -11.84 4.41 -12.71
N ALA A 81 -13.12 4.26 -13.04
CA ALA A 81 -14.11 5.31 -12.92
C ALA A 81 -14.90 5.09 -11.64
N TRP A 82 -14.93 6.09 -10.76
CA TRP A 82 -15.76 6.05 -9.56
C TRP A 82 -17.11 6.68 -9.83
N ASP A 83 -18.17 6.08 -9.31
CA ASP A 83 -19.45 6.76 -9.19
C ASP A 83 -19.33 7.89 -8.15
N PRO A 84 -19.93 9.08 -8.39
CA PRO A 84 -19.98 10.12 -7.38
C PRO A 84 -20.56 9.58 -6.06
N PRO A 85 -19.97 9.86 -4.88
CA PRO A 85 -18.96 10.90 -4.63
C PRO A 85 -17.49 10.47 -4.77
N GLY A 86 -17.20 9.24 -5.22
CA GLY A 86 -15.87 8.63 -5.12
C GLY A 86 -15.77 7.64 -3.96
N PHE A 87 -14.55 7.37 -3.53
CA PHE A 87 -14.31 6.50 -2.36
C PHE A 87 -14.30 7.31 -1.07
N THR A 88 -15.11 6.90 -0.10
CA THR A 88 -15.10 7.49 1.25
C THR A 88 -14.70 6.43 2.30
N PRO A 89 -13.64 6.64 3.09
CA PRO A 89 -13.25 5.69 4.13
C PRO A 89 -14.40 5.44 5.12
N GLY A 90 -14.64 4.17 5.48
CA GLY A 90 -15.74 3.77 6.36
C GLY A 90 -17.15 3.77 5.74
N VAL A 91 -17.32 4.31 4.53
CA VAL A 91 -18.57 4.28 3.75
C VAL A 91 -18.43 3.40 2.51
N GLY A 92 -17.26 3.42 1.88
CA GLY A 92 -16.95 2.73 0.63
C GLY A 92 -17.18 3.60 -0.61
N GLY A 93 -17.28 2.92 -1.74
CA GLY A 93 -17.59 3.49 -3.05
C GLY A 93 -17.90 2.40 -4.08
N SER A 94 -18.40 2.81 -5.23
CA SER A 94 -18.64 1.93 -6.38
C SER A 94 -18.13 2.57 -7.65
N GLY A 95 -18.05 1.77 -8.70
CA GLY A 95 -17.77 2.28 -10.03
C GLY A 95 -17.41 1.17 -11.01
N VAL A 96 -16.81 1.59 -12.12
CA VAL A 96 -16.47 0.73 -13.26
C VAL A 96 -14.96 0.62 -13.39
N ILE A 97 -14.45 -0.59 -13.58
CA ILE A 97 -13.09 -0.82 -14.10
C ILE A 97 -13.15 -0.80 -15.63
N HIS A 98 -12.28 0.00 -16.24
CA HIS A 98 -12.06 -0.01 -17.68
C HIS A 98 -10.80 -0.81 -18.00
N ASP A 99 -10.93 -1.75 -18.93
CA ASP A 99 -9.83 -2.53 -19.46
C ASP A 99 -9.48 -2.05 -20.88
N ALA A 100 -8.23 -2.25 -21.29
CA ALA A 100 -7.82 -2.00 -22.67
C ALA A 100 -8.60 -2.86 -23.67
N ASN A 101 -9.04 -4.06 -23.23
CA ASN A 101 -9.98 -4.87 -23.98
C ASN A 101 -11.43 -4.45 -23.65
N PRO A 102 -12.20 -3.91 -24.61
CA PRO A 102 -13.56 -3.43 -24.35
C PRO A 102 -14.56 -4.54 -24.01
N ALA A 103 -14.21 -5.82 -24.22
CA ALA A 103 -15.01 -6.95 -23.77
C ALA A 103 -14.77 -7.32 -22.29
N LEU A 104 -13.76 -6.72 -21.66
CA LEU A 104 -13.41 -6.89 -20.25
C LEU A 104 -13.71 -5.60 -19.45
N GLY A 105 -13.43 -5.65 -18.15
CA GLY A 105 -13.82 -4.62 -17.19
C GLY A 105 -15.10 -5.01 -16.45
N GLY A 106 -15.72 -4.03 -15.80
CA GLY A 106 -17.01 -4.23 -15.14
C GLY A 106 -17.19 -3.46 -13.85
N GLN A 107 -18.38 -3.59 -13.29
CA GLN A 107 -18.77 -2.90 -12.07
C GLN A 107 -18.13 -3.54 -10.84
N TYR A 108 -17.76 -2.70 -9.87
CA TYR A 108 -17.27 -3.11 -8.57
C TYR A 108 -17.91 -2.29 -7.44
N ARG A 109 -17.84 -2.83 -6.22
CA ARG A 109 -18.06 -2.10 -4.97
C ARG A 109 -16.87 -2.34 -4.06
N ALA A 110 -16.44 -1.31 -3.37
CA ALA A 110 -15.29 -1.36 -2.47
C ALA A 110 -15.64 -0.72 -1.14
N ASP A 111 -15.32 -1.40 -0.05
CA ASP A 111 -15.41 -0.86 1.30
C ASP A 111 -14.13 -1.14 2.09
N TYR A 112 -13.86 -0.23 3.02
CA TYR A 112 -12.76 -0.36 3.97
C TYR A 112 -13.31 -0.17 5.38
N VAL A 113 -13.40 -1.28 6.11
CA VAL A 113 -14.03 -1.34 7.43
C VAL A 113 -13.10 -2.06 8.40
N ALA A 114 -12.84 -1.43 9.55
CA ALA A 114 -12.02 -1.99 10.63
C ALA A 114 -10.64 -2.50 10.16
N GLY A 115 -9.99 -1.76 9.27
CA GLY A 115 -8.66 -2.10 8.75
C GLY A 115 -8.65 -3.19 7.67
N ARG A 116 -9.81 -3.54 7.10
CA ARG A 116 -9.92 -4.58 6.06
C ARG A 116 -10.66 -4.09 4.84
N TRP A 117 -10.13 -4.47 3.68
CA TRP A 117 -10.77 -4.26 2.38
C TRP A 117 -11.78 -5.36 2.09
N HIS A 118 -12.97 -4.98 1.63
CA HIS A 118 -13.88 -5.90 0.96
C HIS A 118 -14.20 -5.32 -0.42
N ILE A 119 -13.93 -6.12 -1.46
CA ILE A 119 -14.18 -5.75 -2.84
C ILE A 119 -15.14 -6.78 -3.44
N GLU A 120 -16.25 -6.29 -3.97
CA GLU A 120 -17.23 -7.08 -4.68
C GLU A 120 -17.15 -6.76 -6.17
N TYR A 121 -16.99 -7.80 -6.99
CA TYR A 121 -17.03 -7.70 -8.45
C TYR A 121 -18.38 -8.21 -8.93
N LEU A 122 -19.20 -7.33 -9.50
CA LEU A 122 -20.57 -7.62 -9.89
C LEU A 122 -20.65 -8.29 -11.27
N TYR A 123 -19.72 -9.20 -11.53
CA TYR A 123 -19.62 -9.95 -12.78
C TYR A 123 -18.95 -11.31 -12.57
N CYS A 124 -19.51 -12.27 -13.30
CA CYS A 124 -18.95 -13.28 -14.19
C CYS A 124 -20.19 -13.71 -15.00
#